data_AF-A0A9D7GFE1-F1
#
_entry.id   AF-A0A9D7GFE1-F1
#
_cell.length_a   1.000
_cell.length_b   1.000
_cell.length_c   1.000
_cell.angle_alpha   90.00
_cell.angle_beta   90.00
_cell.angle_gamma   90.00
#
_symmetry.space_group_name_H-M   'P 1'
#
loop_
_entity.id
_entity.type
_entity.pdbx_description
1 polymer ?
#
loop_
_entity_poly.entity_id
_entity_poly.type
_entity_poly.pdbx_seq_one_letter_code
_entity_poly.pdbx_strand_id
1 'polypeptide(L)'
;MIKIFQKIRQKLLADNRFSKYSIYAIGEIVLVVIGILIALNINNSNESSKLKHKELVLLTEMQQNLKQDLVTINGIIAGNKERTRSNEIVKFALETKLPFHDSLKYHFGNIFGNFEFHENPSAWESLKSIGLDLISNESLRNSLAKLYAKKYTYIKNIEENTDDVIQWGQLYPQILKHINIDKLWVSGSPENYEELTYDREFLEVVKMNVFMRNYIQSLYHDVKKSVTSVLTQVDSQIQYLEK
;
A
#
# COMPACT_ATOMS: atom_id res chain seq x y z
N MET A 1 18.27 -42.38 35.13
CA MET A 1 19.59 -42.86 34.67
C MET A 1 19.50 -44.34 34.35
N ILE A 2 19.90 -44.73 33.14
CA ILE A 2 19.87 -46.12 32.68
C ILE A 2 20.74 -46.98 33.62
N LYS A 3 20.14 -48.01 34.25
CA LYS A 3 20.76 -48.87 35.30
C LYS A 3 22.11 -49.50 34.89
N ILE A 4 22.35 -49.60 33.58
CA ILE A 4 23.57 -50.14 32.99
C ILE A 4 24.78 -49.24 33.30
N PHE A 5 24.64 -47.92 33.19
CA PHE A 5 25.75 -46.98 33.44
C PHE A 5 26.11 -46.90 34.93
N GLN A 6 25.12 -47.07 35.83
CA GLN A 6 25.36 -47.15 37.27
C GLN A 6 26.18 -48.40 37.67
N LYS A 7 25.85 -49.56 37.11
CA LYS A 7 26.59 -50.82 37.37
C LYS A 7 28.03 -50.77 36.84
N ILE A 8 28.25 -50.13 35.68
CA ILE A 8 29.58 -49.95 35.09
C ILE A 8 30.44 -49.00 35.95
N ARG A 9 29.86 -47.89 36.45
CA ARG A 9 30.55 -46.97 37.37
C ARG A 9 31.02 -47.66 38.65
N GLN A 10 30.17 -48.46 39.29
CA GLN A 10 30.52 -49.17 40.52
C GLN A 10 31.65 -50.18 40.31
N LYS A 11 31.67 -50.90 39.17
CA LYS A 11 32.75 -51.84 38.82
C LYS A 11 34.10 -51.17 38.55
N LEU A 12 34.12 -49.98 37.94
CA LEU A 12 35.35 -49.27 37.60
C LEU A 12 35.99 -48.52 38.79
N LEU A 13 35.18 -48.11 39.77
CA LEU A 13 35.65 -47.52 41.03
C LEU A 13 36.33 -48.56 41.94
N ALA A 14 35.88 -49.82 41.91
CA ALA A 14 36.49 -50.92 42.65
C ALA A 14 37.89 -51.32 42.15
N ASP A 15 38.27 -50.88 40.95
CA ASP A 15 39.46 -51.37 40.22
C ASP A 15 40.64 -50.37 40.23
N ASN A 16 40.57 -49.28 41.00
CA ASN A 16 41.57 -48.20 41.10
C ASN A 16 41.97 -47.51 39.76
N ARG A 17 41.13 -47.62 38.72
CA ARG A 17 41.40 -47.08 37.37
C ARG A 17 40.74 -45.71 37.15
N PHE A 18 41.15 -44.71 37.95
CA PHE A 18 40.61 -43.34 37.92
C PHE A 18 40.64 -42.72 36.50
N SER A 19 41.71 -42.96 35.74
CA SER A 19 41.84 -42.50 34.34
C SER A 19 40.73 -43.04 33.42
N LYS A 20 40.36 -44.31 33.55
CA LYS A 20 39.27 -44.90 32.74
C LYS A 20 37.92 -44.31 33.16
N TYR A 21 37.70 -44.12 34.46
CA TYR A 21 36.47 -43.52 35.00
C TYR A 21 36.23 -42.10 34.49
N SER A 22 37.27 -41.26 34.45
CA SER A 22 37.18 -39.89 33.94
C SER A 22 36.78 -39.83 32.46
N ILE A 23 37.32 -40.73 31.62
CA ILE A 23 36.98 -40.79 30.19
C ILE A 23 35.49 -41.15 29.98
N TYR A 24 34.97 -42.10 30.76
CA TYR A 24 33.54 -42.45 30.69
C TYR A 24 32.62 -41.34 31.17
N ALA A 25 32.98 -40.64 32.24
CA ALA A 25 32.19 -39.51 32.74
C ALA A 25 32.19 -38.32 31.74
N ILE A 26 33.32 -38.05 31.09
CA ILE A 26 33.41 -37.06 30.01
C ILE A 26 32.54 -37.48 28.83
N GLY A 27 32.58 -38.76 28.43
CA GLY A 27 31.72 -39.29 27.36
C GLY A 27 30.22 -39.14 27.65
N GLU A 28 29.79 -39.37 28.91
CA GLU A 28 28.40 -39.17 29.34
C GLU A 28 27.98 -37.70 29.25
N ILE A 29 28.83 -36.77 29.69
CA ILE A 29 28.58 -35.33 29.57
C ILE A 29 28.47 -34.92 28.11
N VAL A 30 29.40 -35.36 27.25
CA VAL A 30 29.39 -35.05 25.82
C VAL A 30 28.11 -35.57 25.14
N LEU A 31 27.68 -36.80 25.46
CA LEU A 31 26.43 -37.36 24.93
C LEU A 31 25.19 -36.56 25.36
N VAL A 32 25.12 -36.15 26.64
CA VAL A 32 24.01 -35.31 27.14
C VAL A 32 24.01 -33.95 26.44
N VAL A 33 25.17 -33.32 26.28
CA VAL A 33 25.30 -32.03 25.59
C VAL A 33 24.87 -32.15 24.13
N ILE A 34 25.30 -33.19 23.40
CA ILE A 34 24.84 -33.45 22.02
C ILE A 34 23.31 -33.61 21.98
N GLY A 35 22.73 -34.36 22.92
CA GLY A 35 21.27 -34.53 23.02
C GLY A 35 20.53 -33.21 23.20
N ILE A 36 21.03 -32.32 24.09
CA ILE A 36 20.46 -30.99 24.32
C ILE A 36 20.59 -30.11 23.07
N LEU A 37 21.75 -30.11 22.42
CA LEU A 37 21.97 -29.32 21.21
C LEU A 37 21.05 -29.77 20.06
N ILE A 38 20.85 -31.08 19.88
CA ILE A 38 19.90 -31.61 18.89
C ILE A 38 18.47 -31.16 19.23
N ALA A 39 18.05 -31.28 20.49
CA ALA A 39 16.71 -30.85 20.92
C ALA A 39 16.49 -29.34 20.70
N LEU A 40 17.47 -28.50 21.03
CA LEU A 40 17.44 -27.06 20.78
C LEU A 40 17.36 -26.76 19.29
N ASN A 41 18.17 -27.43 18.45
CA ASN A 41 18.14 -27.23 17.01
C ASN A 41 16.78 -27.61 16.40
N ILE A 42 16.18 -28.74 16.81
CA ILE A 42 14.84 -29.14 16.36
C ILE A 42 13.79 -28.09 16.77
N ASN A 43 13.85 -27.59 18.00
CA ASN A 43 12.94 -26.55 18.48
C ASN A 43 13.08 -25.26 17.65
N ASN A 44 14.31 -24.80 17.41
CA ASN A 44 14.58 -23.60 16.62
C ASN A 44 14.11 -23.75 15.16
N SER A 45 14.31 -24.92 14.53
CA SER A 45 13.81 -25.19 13.17
C SER A 45 12.28 -25.21 13.10
N ASN A 46 11.61 -25.76 14.12
CA ASN A 46 10.14 -25.72 14.19
C ASN A 46 9.61 -24.30 14.38
N GLU A 47 10.26 -23.49 15.22
CA GLU A 47 9.92 -22.08 15.42
C GLU A 47 10.14 -21.25 14.14
N SER A 48 11.27 -21.43 13.47
CA SER A 48 11.56 -20.80 12.18
C SER A 48 10.51 -21.17 11.12
N SER A 49 10.10 -22.45 11.04
CA SER A 49 9.06 -22.90 10.12
C SER A 49 7.70 -22.25 10.40
N LYS A 50 7.34 -22.08 11.69
CA LYS A 50 6.11 -21.38 12.09
C LYS A 50 6.14 -19.90 11.72
N LEU A 51 7.27 -19.22 11.92
CA LEU A 51 7.44 -17.82 11.52
C LEU A 51 7.36 -17.66 10.00
N LYS A 52 8.04 -18.53 9.25
CA LYS A 52 7.97 -18.58 7.78
C LYS A 52 6.53 -18.73 7.27
N HIS A 53 5.75 -19.63 7.89
CA HIS A 53 4.35 -19.84 7.54
C HIS A 53 3.48 -18.61 7.85
N LYS A 54 3.68 -17.96 9.00
CA LYS A 54 2.98 -16.72 9.34
C LYS A 54 3.31 -15.59 8.36
N GLU A 55 4.58 -15.43 7.99
CA GLU A 55 5.02 -14.46 7.00
C GLU A 55 4.34 -14.72 5.65
N LEU A 56 4.32 -15.97 5.19
CA LEU A 56 3.67 -16.37 3.92
C LEU A 56 2.18 -16.05 3.90
N VAL A 57 1.45 -16.40 4.97
CA VAL A 57 0.01 -16.11 5.08
C VAL A 57 -0.25 -14.60 5.00
N LEU A 58 0.51 -13.82 5.78
CA LEU A 58 0.37 -12.37 5.80
C LEU A 58 0.71 -11.73 4.45
N LEU A 59 1.82 -12.14 3.81
CA LEU A 59 2.21 -11.61 2.51
C LEU A 59 1.21 -11.97 1.42
N THR A 60 0.58 -13.14 1.49
CA THR A 60 -0.48 -13.54 0.57
C THR A 60 -1.70 -12.63 0.70
N GLU A 61 -2.11 -12.29 1.92
CA GLU A 61 -3.20 -11.32 2.18
C GLU A 61 -2.81 -9.91 1.68
N MET A 62 -1.59 -9.45 1.97
CA MET A 62 -1.07 -8.17 1.47
C MET A 62 -1.06 -8.12 -0.06
N GLN A 63 -0.65 -9.20 -0.72
CA GLN A 63 -0.64 -9.29 -2.17
C GLN A 63 -2.05 -9.05 -2.74
N GLN A 64 -3.07 -9.67 -2.15
CA GLN A 64 -4.46 -9.48 -2.56
C GLN A 64 -4.94 -8.03 -2.32
N ASN A 65 -4.60 -7.46 -1.16
CA ASN A 65 -4.94 -6.06 -0.83
C ASN A 65 -4.28 -5.09 -1.85
N LEU A 66 -2.98 -5.23 -2.11
CA LEU A 66 -2.25 -4.39 -3.08
C LEU A 66 -2.77 -4.54 -4.51
N LYS A 67 -3.20 -5.75 -4.91
CA LYS A 67 -3.85 -5.97 -6.22
C LYS A 67 -5.18 -5.21 -6.31
N GLN A 68 -5.98 -5.23 -5.24
CA GLN A 68 -7.24 -4.48 -5.17
C GLN A 68 -6.98 -2.97 -5.19
N ASP A 69 -6.00 -2.49 -4.42
CA ASP A 69 -5.58 -1.08 -4.42
C ASP A 69 -5.18 -0.63 -5.83
N LEU A 70 -4.42 -1.45 -6.58
CA LEU A 70 -4.07 -1.14 -7.97
C LEU A 70 -5.28 -1.01 -8.88
N VAL A 71 -6.30 -1.86 -8.72
CA VAL A 71 -7.54 -1.74 -9.49
C VAL A 71 -8.23 -0.41 -9.20
N THR A 72 -8.37 -0.05 -7.91
CA THR A 72 -8.95 1.22 -7.48
C THR A 72 -8.15 2.42 -8.03
N ILE A 73 -6.83 2.42 -7.85
CA ILE A 73 -5.93 3.49 -8.34
C ILE A 73 -6.04 3.65 -9.86
N ASN A 74 -6.12 2.56 -10.62
CA ASN A 74 -6.30 2.64 -12.07
C ASN A 74 -7.65 3.26 -12.46
N GLY A 75 -8.73 2.92 -11.74
CA GLY A 75 -10.03 3.54 -11.92
C GLY A 75 -10.00 5.05 -11.67
N ILE A 76 -9.33 5.47 -10.59
CA ILE A 76 -9.16 6.88 -10.25
C ILE A 76 -8.34 7.62 -11.32
N ILE A 77 -7.22 7.05 -11.78
CA ILE A 77 -6.42 7.62 -12.87
C ILE A 77 -7.25 7.81 -14.15
N ALA A 78 -8.09 6.83 -14.49
CA ALA A 78 -8.95 6.92 -15.67
C ALA A 78 -10.03 7.99 -15.50
N GLY A 79 -10.70 8.04 -14.34
CA GLY A 79 -11.70 9.05 -14.03
C GLY A 79 -11.13 10.47 -14.02
N ASN A 80 -9.99 10.67 -13.36
CA ASN A 80 -9.30 11.96 -13.34
C ASN A 80 -8.86 12.38 -14.75
N LYS A 81 -8.40 11.46 -15.60
CA LYS A 81 -8.07 11.77 -17.00
C LYS A 81 -9.25 12.35 -17.77
N GLU A 82 -10.45 11.78 -17.63
CA GLU A 82 -11.65 12.31 -18.29
C GLU A 82 -12.09 13.67 -17.73
N ARG A 83 -11.94 13.89 -16.41
CA ARG A 83 -12.19 15.20 -15.79
C ARG A 83 -11.18 16.24 -16.25
N THR A 84 -9.88 15.91 -16.31
CA THR A 84 -8.83 16.80 -16.84
C THR A 84 -9.17 17.21 -18.27
N ARG A 85 -9.51 16.23 -19.13
CA ARG A 85 -9.90 16.50 -20.52
C ARG A 85 -11.08 17.45 -20.62
N SER A 86 -12.10 17.27 -19.79
CA SER A 86 -13.27 18.15 -19.77
C SER A 86 -12.91 19.58 -19.33
N ASN A 87 -12.06 19.71 -18.31
CA ASN A 87 -11.56 21.00 -17.85
C ASN A 87 -10.72 21.71 -18.92
N GLU A 88 -9.86 20.99 -19.62
CA GLU A 88 -9.05 21.55 -20.72
C GLU A 88 -9.92 22.02 -21.89
N ILE A 89 -10.97 21.26 -22.23
CA ILE A 89 -11.91 21.65 -23.29
C ILE A 89 -12.71 22.89 -22.90
N VAL A 90 -13.22 22.96 -21.67
CA VAL A 90 -13.93 24.16 -21.20
C VAL A 90 -12.99 25.36 -21.18
N LYS A 91 -11.78 25.21 -20.63
CA LYS A 91 -10.75 26.26 -20.63
C LYS A 91 -10.50 26.77 -22.06
N PHE A 92 -10.25 25.86 -23.00
CA PHE A 92 -10.00 26.20 -24.40
C PHE A 92 -11.19 26.94 -25.03
N ALA A 93 -12.42 26.47 -24.80
CA ALA A 93 -13.62 27.09 -25.34
C ALA A 93 -13.79 28.53 -24.83
N LEU A 94 -13.53 28.78 -23.54
CA LEU A 94 -13.59 30.11 -22.93
C LEU A 94 -12.46 31.03 -23.44
N GLU A 95 -11.21 30.55 -23.49
CA GLU A 95 -10.05 31.34 -23.93
C GLU A 95 -10.16 31.76 -25.41
N THR A 96 -10.66 30.87 -26.25
CA THR A 96 -10.81 31.12 -27.69
C THR A 96 -12.14 31.74 -28.06
N LYS A 97 -13.06 31.88 -27.09
CA LYS A 97 -14.44 32.33 -27.30
C LYS A 97 -15.14 31.51 -28.38
N LEU A 98 -14.91 30.20 -28.38
CA LEU A 98 -15.55 29.26 -29.30
C LEU A 98 -17.07 29.36 -29.13
N PRO A 99 -17.89 29.44 -30.20
CA PRO A 99 -19.35 29.40 -30.06
C PRO A 99 -19.83 28.18 -29.29
N PHE A 100 -20.92 28.34 -28.52
CA PHE A 100 -21.48 27.22 -27.76
C PHE A 100 -21.96 26.12 -28.70
N HIS A 101 -21.66 24.88 -28.36
CA HIS A 101 -22.13 23.69 -29.06
C HIS A 101 -22.56 22.65 -28.02
N ASP A 102 -23.58 21.84 -28.33
CA ASP A 102 -24.14 20.86 -27.39
C ASP A 102 -23.10 19.84 -26.87
N SER A 103 -22.04 19.59 -27.64
CA SER A 103 -20.91 18.76 -27.21
C SER A 103 -20.19 19.31 -25.97
N LEU A 104 -20.26 20.62 -25.71
CA LEU A 104 -19.70 21.24 -24.51
C LEU A 104 -20.50 20.90 -23.25
N LYS A 105 -21.77 20.51 -23.37
CA LYS A 105 -22.62 20.23 -22.21
C LYS A 105 -22.07 19.12 -21.32
N TYR A 106 -21.54 18.07 -21.95
CA TYR A 106 -20.88 16.98 -21.24
C TYR A 106 -19.67 17.49 -20.43
N HIS A 107 -18.90 18.41 -21.01
CA HIS A 107 -17.68 18.93 -20.38
C HIS A 107 -17.98 19.88 -19.24
N PHE A 108 -18.98 20.75 -19.38
CA PHE A 108 -19.46 21.60 -18.29
C PHE A 108 -20.07 20.78 -17.14
N GLY A 109 -20.79 19.69 -17.44
CA GLY A 109 -21.29 18.77 -16.42
C GLY A 109 -20.21 17.98 -15.67
N ASN A 110 -19.00 17.90 -16.22
CA ASN A 110 -17.85 17.15 -15.68
C ASN A 110 -16.69 18.03 -15.21
N ILE A 111 -16.91 19.35 -15.08
CA ILE A 111 -15.85 20.31 -14.80
C ILE A 111 -15.34 20.27 -13.36
N PHE A 112 -16.20 19.95 -12.37
CA PHE A 112 -15.84 19.87 -10.96
C PHE A 112 -15.81 18.42 -10.48
N GLY A 113 -15.43 18.18 -9.22
CA GLY A 113 -15.47 16.89 -8.55
C GLY A 113 -14.15 16.12 -8.58
N ASN A 114 -13.98 15.27 -7.57
CA ASN A 114 -12.78 14.49 -7.31
C ASN A 114 -13.12 13.00 -7.14
N PHE A 115 -12.07 12.22 -6.90
CA PHE A 115 -12.13 10.81 -6.54
C PHE A 115 -11.28 10.63 -5.29
N GLU A 116 -11.71 9.71 -4.43
CA GLU A 116 -11.01 9.40 -3.18
C GLU A 116 -10.41 8.01 -3.26
N PHE A 117 -9.20 7.86 -2.71
CA PHE A 117 -8.58 6.56 -2.55
C PHE A 117 -8.90 6.00 -1.17
N HIS A 118 -9.46 4.79 -1.16
CA HIS A 118 -9.66 4.02 0.07
C HIS A 118 -8.87 2.72 -0.05
N GLU A 119 -7.73 2.67 0.62
CA GLU A 119 -6.93 1.46 0.75
C GLU A 119 -7.65 0.39 1.58
N ASN A 120 -7.28 -0.87 1.40
CA ASN A 120 -7.56 -1.90 2.38
C ASN A 120 -6.39 -1.99 3.39
N PRO A 121 -6.55 -1.51 4.64
CA PRO A 121 -5.44 -1.47 5.60
C PRO A 121 -5.26 -2.78 6.38
N SER A 122 -6.15 -3.77 6.21
CA SER A 122 -6.29 -4.92 7.12
C SER A 122 -4.96 -5.68 7.34
N ALA A 123 -4.29 -6.07 6.26
CA ALA A 123 -3.04 -6.80 6.34
C ALA A 123 -1.90 -5.93 6.92
N TRP A 124 -1.89 -4.63 6.61
CA TRP A 124 -0.90 -3.69 7.16
C TRP A 124 -1.08 -3.45 8.66
N GLU A 125 -2.33 -3.30 9.13
CA GLU A 125 -2.64 -3.18 10.56
C GLU A 125 -2.30 -4.46 11.33
N SER A 126 -2.60 -5.63 10.74
CA SER A 126 -2.19 -6.93 11.29
C SER A 126 -0.66 -7.02 11.44
N LEU A 127 0.11 -6.64 10.41
CA LEU A 127 1.57 -6.62 10.49
C LEU A 127 2.07 -5.70 11.62
N LYS A 128 1.51 -4.49 11.74
CA LYS A 128 1.89 -3.56 12.82
C LYS A 128 1.58 -4.14 14.20
N SER A 129 0.45 -4.84 14.35
CA SER A 129 0.07 -5.47 15.61
C SER A 129 0.94 -6.67 15.97
N ILE A 130 1.41 -7.44 14.99
CA ILE A 130 2.28 -8.60 15.22
C ILE A 130 3.73 -8.17 15.47
N GLY A 131 4.21 -7.19 14.70
CA GLY A 131 5.59 -6.76 14.65
C GLY A 131 6.11 -6.76 13.20
N LEU A 132 6.71 -5.65 12.78
CA LEU A 132 7.23 -5.51 11.41
C LEU A 132 8.33 -6.55 11.11
N ASP A 133 9.05 -6.99 12.13
CA ASP A 133 10.11 -8.00 12.09
C ASP A 133 9.63 -9.39 11.65
N LEU A 134 8.31 -9.64 11.61
CA LEU A 134 7.74 -10.83 10.99
C LEU A 134 8.13 -10.96 9.51
N ILE A 135 8.28 -9.84 8.80
CA ILE A 135 8.78 -9.86 7.42
C ILE A 135 10.30 -10.01 7.48
N SER A 136 10.79 -11.19 7.09
CA SER A 136 12.21 -11.53 7.14
C SER A 136 13.05 -10.67 6.18
N ASN A 137 12.48 -10.24 5.05
CA ASN A 137 13.14 -9.36 4.09
C ASN A 137 13.05 -7.89 4.51
N GLU A 138 14.17 -7.34 5.00
CA GLU A 138 14.26 -5.95 5.47
C GLU A 138 13.92 -4.91 4.37
N SER A 139 14.35 -5.15 3.13
CA SER A 139 14.07 -4.24 2.01
C SER A 139 12.58 -4.16 1.71
N LEU A 140 11.90 -5.32 1.67
CA LEU A 140 10.44 -5.40 1.50
C LEU A 140 9.73 -4.72 2.68
N ARG A 141 10.13 -5.02 3.91
CA ARG A 141 9.57 -4.42 5.13
C ARG A 141 9.64 -2.89 5.09
N ASN A 142 10.80 -2.33 4.72
CA ASN A 142 10.98 -0.89 4.58
C ASN A 142 10.14 -0.30 3.45
N SER A 143 9.99 -1.03 2.33
CA SER A 143 9.17 -0.60 1.20
C SER A 143 7.67 -0.58 1.55
N LEU A 144 7.17 -1.59 2.28
CA LEU A 144 5.81 -1.63 2.81
C LEU A 144 5.56 -0.48 3.78
N ALA A 145 6.47 -0.26 4.74
CA ALA A 145 6.36 0.85 5.69
C ALA A 145 6.33 2.21 4.97
N LYS A 146 7.17 2.40 3.95
CA LYS A 146 7.16 3.63 3.15
C LYS A 146 5.86 3.79 2.35
N LEU A 147 5.31 2.72 1.79
CA LEU A 147 4.06 2.77 1.04
C LEU A 147 2.89 3.16 1.96
N TYR A 148 2.62 2.37 2.99
CA TYR A 148 1.46 2.57 3.84
C TYR A 148 1.58 3.79 4.75
N ALA A 149 2.72 3.94 5.46
CA ALA A 149 2.84 5.00 6.46
C ALA A 149 3.13 6.39 5.86
N LYS A 150 3.72 6.45 4.65
CA LYS A 150 4.07 7.73 4.01
C LYS A 150 3.26 7.99 2.75
N LYS A 151 3.29 7.08 1.77
CA LYS A 151 2.70 7.34 0.45
C LYS A 151 1.18 7.43 0.52
N TYR A 152 0.52 6.46 1.15
CA TYR A 152 -0.94 6.43 1.30
C TYR A 152 -1.43 7.57 2.20
N THR A 153 -0.79 7.79 3.35
CA THR A 153 -1.07 8.95 4.21
C THR A 153 -0.97 10.28 3.47
N TYR A 154 0.07 10.44 2.64
CA TYR A 154 0.29 11.67 1.89
C TYR A 154 -0.81 11.92 0.85
N ILE A 155 -1.15 10.92 0.03
CA ILE A 155 -2.20 11.11 -1.00
C ILE A 155 -3.55 11.41 -0.35
N LYS A 156 -3.91 10.70 0.73
CA LYS A 156 -5.14 10.95 1.48
C LYS A 156 -5.19 12.36 2.05
N ASN A 157 -4.09 12.86 2.61
CA ASN A 157 -4.03 14.23 3.10
C ASN A 157 -4.23 15.25 1.97
N ILE A 158 -3.63 15.03 0.80
CA ILE A 158 -3.81 15.89 -0.37
C ILE A 158 -5.27 15.86 -0.85
N GLU A 159 -5.90 14.69 -0.89
CA GLU A 159 -7.32 14.56 -1.24
C GLU A 159 -8.19 15.39 -0.28
N GLU A 160 -8.12 15.11 1.02
CA GLU A 160 -9.01 15.69 2.03
C GLU A 160 -8.76 17.18 2.28
N ASN A 161 -7.49 17.59 2.35
CA ASN A 161 -7.12 18.93 2.83
C ASN A 161 -6.78 19.90 1.70
N THR A 162 -6.67 19.42 0.46
CA THR A 162 -6.33 20.26 -0.69
C THR A 162 -7.34 20.09 -1.82
N ASP A 163 -7.52 18.87 -2.34
CA ASP A 163 -8.38 18.66 -3.50
C ASP A 163 -9.85 18.94 -3.16
N ASP A 164 -10.37 18.31 -2.10
CA ASP A 164 -11.74 18.52 -1.63
C ASP A 164 -12.03 19.98 -1.32
N VAL A 165 -11.11 20.65 -0.64
CA VAL A 165 -11.24 22.06 -0.27
C VAL A 165 -11.34 22.94 -1.52
N ILE A 166 -10.57 22.64 -2.58
CA ILE A 166 -10.62 23.38 -3.83
C ILE A 166 -11.91 23.03 -4.60
N GLN A 167 -12.27 21.75 -4.74
CA GLN A 167 -13.45 21.33 -5.49
C GLN A 167 -14.73 21.90 -4.87
N TRP A 168 -14.92 21.76 -3.56
CA TRP A 168 -16.16 22.13 -2.89
C TRP A 168 -16.18 23.57 -2.37
N GLY A 169 -15.01 24.11 -1.99
CA GLY A 169 -14.91 25.44 -1.40
C GLY A 169 -14.68 26.56 -2.42
N GLN A 170 -14.05 26.26 -3.57
CA GLN A 170 -13.70 27.30 -4.56
C GLN A 170 -14.41 27.08 -5.89
N LEU A 171 -14.37 25.85 -6.44
CA LEU A 171 -14.91 25.57 -7.76
C LEU A 171 -16.44 25.42 -7.73
N TYR A 172 -16.99 24.64 -6.81
CA TYR A 172 -18.42 24.36 -6.75
C TYR A 172 -19.29 25.63 -6.62
N PRO A 173 -18.95 26.65 -5.81
CA PRO A 173 -19.69 27.91 -5.79
C PRO A 173 -19.75 28.62 -7.15
N GLN A 174 -18.66 28.58 -7.92
CA GLN A 174 -18.60 29.15 -9.26
C GLN A 174 -19.43 28.33 -10.25
N ILE A 175 -19.46 27.01 -10.10
CA ILE A 175 -20.34 26.14 -10.91
C ILE A 175 -21.80 26.48 -10.64
N LEU A 176 -22.21 26.59 -9.37
CA LEU A 176 -23.59 26.93 -9.02
C LEU A 176 -24.01 28.32 -9.52
N LYS A 177 -23.09 29.28 -9.56
CA LYS A 177 -23.36 30.63 -10.03
C LYS A 177 -23.53 30.72 -11.55
N HIS A 178 -22.85 29.87 -12.32
CA HIS A 178 -22.72 30.04 -13.77
C HIS A 178 -23.27 28.89 -14.62
N ILE A 179 -23.40 27.69 -14.05
CA ILE A 179 -23.70 26.45 -14.80
C ILE A 179 -25.01 25.85 -14.29
N ASN A 180 -25.98 25.70 -15.19
CA ASN A 180 -27.15 24.88 -14.98
C ASN A 180 -26.77 23.40 -15.11
N ILE A 181 -26.82 22.65 -14.01
CA ILE A 181 -26.54 21.22 -14.01
C ILE A 181 -27.82 20.45 -14.34
N ASP A 182 -27.94 19.94 -15.57
CA ASP A 182 -29.07 19.10 -15.98
C ASP A 182 -29.03 17.75 -15.27
N LYS A 183 -27.82 17.18 -15.19
CA LYS A 183 -27.54 15.92 -14.51
C LYS A 183 -26.08 15.90 -14.06
N LEU A 184 -25.89 15.76 -12.75
CA LEU A 184 -24.56 15.69 -12.12
C LEU A 184 -23.67 14.69 -12.87
N TRP A 185 -22.46 15.15 -13.23
CA TRP A 185 -21.43 14.36 -13.91
C TRP A 185 -21.78 13.89 -15.32
N VAL A 186 -22.85 14.41 -15.92
CA VAL A 186 -23.33 13.97 -17.24
C VAL A 186 -23.56 15.14 -18.18
N SER A 187 -24.27 16.18 -17.73
CA SER A 187 -24.59 17.33 -18.55
C SER A 187 -24.79 18.57 -17.69
N GLY A 188 -24.26 19.68 -18.15
CA GLY A 188 -24.62 21.00 -17.68
C GLY A 188 -24.36 22.04 -18.76
N SER A 189 -25.05 23.17 -18.69
CA SER A 189 -24.84 24.27 -19.63
C SER A 189 -24.71 25.58 -18.88
N PRO A 190 -23.83 26.49 -19.33
CA PRO A 190 -23.82 27.86 -18.85
C PRO A 190 -25.21 28.50 -18.93
N GLU A 191 -25.60 29.25 -17.91
CA GLU A 191 -26.86 30.01 -17.94
C GLU A 191 -26.83 31.06 -19.06
N ASN A 192 -25.71 31.79 -19.15
CA ASN A 192 -25.40 32.69 -20.24
C ASN A 192 -23.96 32.44 -20.73
N TYR A 193 -23.81 31.70 -21.82
CA TYR A 193 -22.49 31.34 -22.32
C TYR A 193 -21.70 32.55 -22.85
N GLU A 194 -22.36 33.50 -23.52
CA GLU A 194 -21.68 34.67 -24.06
C GLU A 194 -21.05 35.47 -22.92
N GLU A 195 -21.81 35.75 -21.86
CA GLU A 195 -21.31 36.43 -20.66
C GLU A 195 -20.19 35.64 -19.96
N LEU A 196 -20.35 34.33 -19.83
CA LEU A 196 -19.35 33.46 -19.19
C LEU A 196 -17.98 33.52 -19.88
N THR A 197 -17.92 33.72 -21.21
CA THR A 197 -16.65 33.84 -21.94
C THR A 197 -15.87 35.13 -21.63
N TYR A 198 -16.51 36.13 -21.01
CA TYR A 198 -15.88 37.36 -20.53
C TYR A 198 -15.68 37.37 -19.01
N ASP A 199 -16.16 36.36 -18.29
CA ASP A 199 -15.96 36.23 -16.85
C ASP A 199 -14.52 35.78 -16.55
N ARG A 200 -13.68 36.76 -16.18
CA ARG A 200 -12.29 36.52 -15.81
C ARG A 200 -12.17 35.65 -14.56
N GLU A 201 -13.04 35.80 -13.58
CA GLU A 201 -12.97 35.04 -12.33
C GLU A 201 -13.21 33.56 -12.62
N PHE A 202 -14.27 33.25 -13.37
CA PHE A 202 -14.58 31.88 -13.77
C PHE A 202 -13.43 31.25 -14.57
N LEU A 203 -12.89 31.96 -15.56
CA LEU A 203 -11.77 31.46 -16.37
C LEU A 203 -10.53 31.14 -15.53
N GLU A 204 -10.15 32.01 -14.59
CA GLU A 204 -8.99 31.76 -13.72
C GLU A 204 -9.23 30.58 -12.78
N VAL A 205 -10.45 30.40 -12.27
CA VAL A 205 -10.83 29.22 -11.48
C VAL A 205 -10.72 27.92 -12.31
N VAL A 206 -11.18 27.93 -13.57
CA VAL A 206 -11.04 26.77 -14.47
C VAL A 206 -9.57 26.47 -14.78
N LYS A 207 -8.74 27.49 -15.03
CA LYS A 207 -7.29 27.32 -15.22
C LYS A 207 -6.61 26.70 -14.01
N MET A 208 -6.95 27.20 -12.81
CA MET A 208 -6.47 26.63 -11.55
C MET A 208 -6.90 25.16 -11.41
N ASN A 209 -8.15 24.84 -11.76
CA ASN A 209 -8.62 23.46 -11.69
C ASN A 209 -7.89 22.54 -12.68
N VAL A 210 -7.60 22.98 -13.91
CA VAL A 210 -6.76 22.23 -14.87
C VAL A 210 -5.39 21.92 -14.27
N PHE A 211 -4.75 22.91 -13.63
CA PHE A 211 -3.48 22.69 -12.94
C PHE A 211 -3.62 21.63 -11.84
N MET A 212 -4.63 21.77 -10.98
CA MET A 212 -4.87 20.83 -9.89
C MET A 212 -5.18 19.41 -10.38
N ARG A 213 -6.00 19.23 -11.42
CA ARG A 213 -6.27 17.91 -12.00
C ARG A 213 -5.00 17.24 -12.51
N ASN A 214 -4.13 18.00 -13.20
CA ASN A 214 -2.84 17.49 -13.67
C ASN A 214 -1.89 17.13 -12.51
N TYR A 215 -1.86 17.94 -11.45
CA TYR A 215 -1.10 17.65 -10.25
C TYR A 215 -1.55 16.34 -9.58
N ILE A 216 -2.85 16.19 -9.30
CA ILE A 216 -3.45 14.98 -8.72
C ILE A 216 -3.19 13.76 -9.62
N GLN A 217 -3.36 13.89 -10.93
CA GLN A 217 -3.06 12.84 -11.89
C GLN A 217 -1.60 12.36 -11.76
N SER A 218 -0.64 13.28 -11.59
CA SER A 218 0.77 12.92 -11.42
C SER A 218 1.03 12.15 -10.12
N LEU A 219 0.36 12.56 -9.02
CA LEU A 219 0.49 11.90 -7.73
C LEU A 219 0.00 10.45 -7.81
N TYR A 220 -1.17 10.22 -8.41
CA TYR A 220 -1.69 8.85 -8.56
C TYR A 220 -0.82 7.96 -9.45
N HIS A 221 -0.17 8.50 -10.48
CA HIS A 221 0.82 7.73 -11.26
C HIS A 221 2.02 7.31 -10.42
N ASP A 222 2.48 8.17 -9.51
CA ASP A 222 3.57 7.89 -8.58
C ASP A 222 3.17 6.90 -7.47
N VAL A 223 1.93 7.01 -6.95
CA VAL A 223 1.33 5.99 -6.05
C VAL A 223 1.27 4.65 -6.76
N LYS A 224 0.70 4.58 -7.98
CA LYS A 224 0.63 3.35 -8.79
C LYS A 224 1.99 2.68 -8.96
N LYS A 225 3.03 3.46 -9.34
CA LYS A 225 4.40 2.93 -9.47
C LYS A 225 4.92 2.32 -8.16
N SER A 226 4.63 2.97 -7.04
CA SER A 226 5.05 2.51 -5.71
C SER A 226 4.34 1.21 -5.33
N VAL A 227 3.03 1.12 -5.55
CA VAL A 227 2.24 -0.09 -5.29
C VAL A 227 2.71 -1.25 -6.18
N THR A 228 2.92 -1.02 -7.49
CA THR A 228 3.44 -2.06 -8.41
C THR A 228 4.82 -2.57 -7.98
N SER A 229 5.71 -1.66 -7.57
CA SER A 229 7.04 -2.02 -7.08
C SER A 229 6.96 -2.89 -5.82
N VAL A 230 6.16 -2.49 -4.82
CA VAL A 230 5.97 -3.26 -3.59
C VAL A 230 5.32 -4.61 -3.87
N LEU A 231 4.29 -4.66 -4.72
CA LEU A 231 3.64 -5.90 -5.11
C LEU A 231 4.63 -6.90 -5.74
N THR A 232 5.55 -6.41 -6.59
CA THR A 232 6.60 -7.25 -7.20
C THR A 232 7.56 -7.83 -6.15
N GLN A 233 7.89 -7.03 -5.13
CA GLN A 233 8.72 -7.50 -3.99
C GLN A 233 7.97 -8.52 -3.13
N VAL A 234 6.67 -8.31 -2.88
CA VAL A 234 5.81 -9.27 -2.17
C VAL A 234 5.74 -10.59 -2.94
N ASP A 235 5.49 -10.56 -4.25
CA ASP A 235 5.44 -11.75 -5.11
C ASP A 235 6.76 -12.54 -5.06
N SER A 236 7.90 -11.82 -5.14
CA SER A 236 9.23 -12.43 -5.07
C SER A 236 9.49 -13.07 -3.71
N GLN A 237 9.06 -12.44 -2.62
CA GLN A 237 9.23 -12.96 -1.27
C GLN A 237 8.35 -14.18 -1.01
N ILE A 238 7.10 -14.18 -1.50
CA ILE A 238 6.22 -15.35 -1.42
C ILE A 238 6.88 -16.56 -2.10
N GLN A 239 7.38 -16.39 -3.34
CA GLN A 239 8.07 -17.47 -4.07
C GLN A 239 9.33 -17.95 -3.35
N TYR A 240 10.03 -17.08 -2.63
CA TYR A 240 11.17 -17.47 -1.80
C TYR A 240 10.73 -18.30 -0.58
N LEU A 241 9.61 -17.93 0.07
CA LEU A 241 9.09 -18.62 1.25
C LEU A 241 8.44 -19.98 0.92
N GLU A 242 7.99 -20.20 -0.31
CA GLU A 242 7.41 -21.48 -0.75
C GLU A 242 8.47 -22.55 -1.06
N LYS A 243 9.73 -22.15 -1.30
CA LYS A 243 10.87 -23.07 -1.48
C LYS A 243 11.37 -23.62 -0.15
#